data_AF-A0A944KXR9-F1
#
_entry.id   AF-A0A944KXR9-F1
#
_cell.length_a   1.000
_cell.length_b   1.000
_cell.length_c   1.000
_cell.angle_alpha   90.00
_cell.angle_beta   90.00
_cell.angle_gamma   90.00
#
_symmetry.space_group_name_H-M   'P 1'
#
loop_
_entity.id
_entity.type
_entity.pdbx_description
1 polymer ?
#
loop_
_entity_poly.entity_id
_entity_poly.type
_entity_poly.pdbx_seq_one_letter_code
_entity_poly.pdbx_strand_id
1 'polypeptide(L)'
;MATAVETKVRDPRDYVKPEVWDREIQLLMRDYPFDEVMATRLFHAAVSYLITAIDKWGQGLELCCGRTVDIAVHVFILDTKNYRDFCHEHFDGKFLEHIPEIEFKYDGSVERTAQIIADNGFEVDWKLWEADYGKCGPCRPGENCH
;
A
#
# COMPACT_ATOMS: atom_id res chain seq x y z
N MET A 1 18.23 34.39 -1.92
CA MET A 1 18.78 33.02 -1.87
C MET A 1 17.69 32.15 -1.25
N ALA A 2 16.89 31.47 -2.06
CA ALA A 2 15.92 30.50 -1.57
C ALA A 2 16.67 29.20 -1.30
N THR A 3 16.74 28.76 -0.05
CA THR A 3 17.21 27.42 0.30
C THR A 3 16.25 26.42 -0.31
N ALA A 4 16.74 25.64 -1.29
CA ALA A 4 16.02 24.48 -1.77
C ALA A 4 15.91 23.49 -0.60
N VAL A 5 14.69 23.24 -0.14
CA VAL A 5 14.43 22.15 0.79
C VAL A 5 14.58 20.88 -0.02
N GLU A 6 15.62 20.11 0.26
CA GLU A 6 15.80 18.79 -0.31
C GLU A 6 14.66 17.91 0.22
N THR A 7 13.65 17.64 -0.61
CA THR A 7 12.53 16.78 -0.25
C THR A 7 13.06 15.36 -0.15
N LYS A 8 13.38 14.92 1.07
CA LYS A 8 13.76 13.54 1.33
C LYS A 8 12.57 12.64 1.00
N VAL A 9 12.75 11.74 0.04
CA VAL A 9 11.78 10.69 -0.30
C VAL A 9 11.61 9.78 0.91
N ARG A 10 10.37 9.46 1.27
CA ARG A 10 10.02 8.56 2.38
C ARG A 10 10.36 7.13 1.97
N ASP A 11 11.08 6.40 2.83
CA ASP A 11 11.32 4.96 2.63
C ASP A 11 10.23 4.17 3.37
N PRO A 12 9.46 3.30 2.70
CA PRO A 12 8.48 2.43 3.34
C PRO A 12 9.09 1.52 4.42
N ARG A 13 10.38 1.20 4.35
CA ARG A 13 11.08 0.44 5.39
C ARG A 13 11.13 1.16 6.73
N ASP A 14 11.00 2.50 6.74
CA ASP A 14 10.97 3.28 7.98
C ASP A 14 9.63 3.10 8.75
N TYR A 15 8.62 2.48 8.14
CA TYR A 15 7.27 2.32 8.71
C TYR A 15 6.98 0.91 9.24
N VAL A 16 7.91 -0.02 9.12
CA VAL A 16 7.79 -1.36 9.69
C VAL A 16 9.12 -1.78 10.31
N LYS A 17 9.09 -2.65 11.31
CA LYS A 17 10.32 -3.16 11.91
C LYS A 17 11.06 -4.06 10.89
N PRO A 18 12.40 -4.08 10.88
CA PRO A 18 13.17 -4.91 9.94
C PRO A 18 12.76 -6.39 9.97
N GLU A 19 12.50 -6.94 11.16
CA GLU A 19 12.06 -8.33 11.31
C GLU A 19 10.66 -8.60 10.75
N VAL A 20 9.78 -7.58 10.71
CA VAL A 20 8.46 -7.67 10.07
C VAL A 20 8.65 -7.61 8.55
N TRP A 21 9.50 -6.71 8.07
CA TRP A 21 9.81 -6.60 6.64
C TRP A 21 10.32 -7.92 6.06
N ASP A 22 11.35 -8.52 6.68
CA ASP A 22 11.93 -9.79 6.22
C ASP A 22 10.94 -10.95 6.31
N ARG A 23 10.03 -10.89 7.29
CA ARG A 23 8.98 -11.89 7.49
C ARG A 23 7.92 -11.80 6.41
N GLU A 24 7.42 -10.63 6.08
CA GLU A 24 6.39 -10.45 5.05
C GLU A 24 6.92 -10.83 3.65
N ILE A 25 8.19 -10.55 3.36
CA ILE A 25 8.85 -11.04 2.13
C ILE A 25 8.82 -12.58 2.07
N GLN A 26 9.16 -13.26 3.17
CA GLN A 26 9.12 -14.72 3.22
C GLN A 26 7.71 -15.28 3.08
N LEU A 27 6.69 -14.64 3.67
CA LEU A 27 5.30 -15.04 3.52
C LEU A 27 4.81 -14.89 2.08
N LEU A 28 5.17 -13.78 1.42
CA LEU A 28 4.88 -13.55 0.00
C LEU A 28 5.48 -14.65 -0.90
N MET A 29 6.76 -14.98 -0.69
CA MET A 29 7.44 -16.04 -1.45
C MET A 29 6.91 -17.45 -1.14
N ARG A 30 6.37 -17.68 0.06
CA ARG A 30 5.78 -18.96 0.46
C ARG A 30 4.42 -19.18 -0.21
N ASP A 31 3.57 -18.16 -0.21
CA ASP A 31 2.16 -18.28 -0.60
C ASP A 31 1.93 -18.00 -2.09
N TYR A 32 2.85 -17.29 -2.74
CA TYR A 32 2.77 -16.89 -4.13
C TYR A 32 4.06 -17.23 -4.89
N PRO A 33 4.00 -17.45 -6.22
CA PRO A 33 5.17 -17.81 -7.03
C PRO A 33 6.04 -16.57 -7.33
N PHE A 34 6.45 -15.85 -6.29
CA PHE A 34 7.32 -14.69 -6.37
C PHE A 34 8.74 -15.05 -5.94
N ASP A 35 9.72 -14.46 -6.61
CA ASP A 35 11.08 -14.39 -6.09
C ASP A 35 11.21 -13.24 -5.07
N GLU A 36 12.35 -13.18 -4.40
CA GLU A 36 12.64 -12.16 -3.38
C GLU A 36 12.57 -10.73 -3.96
N VAL A 37 12.97 -10.55 -5.22
CA VAL A 37 12.94 -9.24 -5.90
C VAL A 37 11.51 -8.76 -6.05
N MET A 38 10.62 -9.61 -6.57
CA MET A 38 9.21 -9.27 -6.73
C MET A 38 8.52 -9.11 -5.38
N ALA A 39 8.76 -10.01 -4.42
CA ALA A 39 8.20 -9.91 -3.07
C ALA A 39 8.59 -8.60 -2.38
N THR A 40 9.87 -8.19 -2.50
CA THR A 40 10.36 -6.91 -1.97
C THR A 40 9.67 -5.71 -2.63
N ARG A 41 9.52 -5.72 -3.96
CA ARG A 41 8.82 -4.65 -4.70
C ARG A 41 7.36 -4.54 -4.29
N LEU A 42 6.68 -5.66 -4.12
CA LEU A 42 5.28 -5.71 -3.70
C LEU A 42 5.09 -5.20 -2.27
N PHE A 43 5.93 -5.66 -1.34
CA PHE A 43 5.79 -5.23 0.05
C PHE A 43 6.14 -3.74 0.23
N HIS A 44 7.12 -3.24 -0.54
CA HIS A 44 7.39 -1.80 -0.63
C HIS A 44 6.16 -1.00 -1.10
N ALA A 45 5.49 -1.45 -2.17
CA ALA A 45 4.28 -0.81 -2.66
C ALA A 45 3.13 -0.89 -1.65
N ALA A 46 2.95 -2.04 -0.97
CA ALA A 46 1.90 -2.24 0.03
C ALA A 46 2.07 -1.29 1.23
N VAL A 47 3.28 -1.16 1.79
CA VAL A 47 3.52 -0.24 2.91
C VAL A 47 3.33 1.23 2.49
N SER A 48 3.83 1.61 1.31
CA SER A 48 3.61 2.96 0.75
C SER A 48 2.13 3.30 0.61
N TYR A 49 1.35 2.34 0.10
CA TYR A 49 -0.09 2.45 -0.06
C TYR A 49 -0.81 2.58 1.28
N LEU A 50 -0.55 1.68 2.23
CA LEU A 50 -1.21 1.69 3.54
C LEU A 50 -0.94 2.96 4.34
N ILE A 51 0.31 3.43 4.35
CA ILE A 51 0.65 4.71 5.00
C ILE A 51 -0.03 5.87 4.28
N THR A 52 -0.11 5.84 2.95
CA THR A 52 -0.84 6.87 2.20
C THR A 52 -2.34 6.84 2.50
N ALA A 53 -2.95 5.66 2.63
CA ALA A 53 -4.33 5.52 3.03
C ALA A 53 -4.60 6.06 4.44
N ILE A 54 -3.67 5.86 5.38
CA ILE A 54 -3.72 6.43 6.72
C ILE A 54 -3.59 7.96 6.68
N ASP A 55 -2.56 8.48 5.99
CA ASP A 55 -2.28 9.92 5.90
C ASP A 55 -3.41 10.69 5.22
N LYS A 56 -4.11 10.06 4.28
CA LYS A 56 -5.24 10.63 3.53
C LYS A 56 -6.60 10.20 4.06
N TRP A 57 -6.64 9.54 5.20
CA TRP A 57 -7.88 8.99 5.75
C TRP A 57 -8.93 10.09 5.99
N GLY A 58 -10.18 9.83 5.58
CA GLY A 58 -11.29 10.76 5.74
C GLY A 58 -11.45 11.78 4.59
N GLN A 59 -10.57 11.76 3.59
CA GLN A 59 -10.63 12.68 2.44
C GLN A 59 -11.51 12.17 1.28
N GLY A 60 -12.00 10.93 1.34
CA GLY A 60 -12.88 10.38 0.30
C GLY A 60 -12.20 10.19 -1.07
N LEU A 61 -10.90 9.89 -1.08
CA LEU A 61 -10.10 9.78 -2.31
C LEU A 61 -10.29 8.44 -3.06
N GLU A 62 -10.99 7.48 -2.46
CA GLU A 62 -11.24 6.15 -3.04
C GLU A 62 -9.96 5.46 -3.55
N LEU A 63 -8.97 5.31 -2.66
CA LEU A 63 -7.70 4.67 -3.01
C LEU A 63 -7.91 3.20 -3.42
N CYS A 64 -7.12 2.74 -4.40
CA CYS A 64 -7.15 1.38 -4.95
C CYS A 64 -5.73 0.96 -5.32
N CYS A 65 -5.20 -0.11 -4.70
CA CYS A 65 -3.84 -0.59 -4.97
C CYS A 65 -3.71 -1.46 -6.23
N GLY A 66 -4.82 -1.94 -6.81
CA GLY A 66 -4.80 -2.87 -7.94
C GLY A 66 -4.42 -4.30 -7.52
N ARG A 67 -4.78 -5.29 -8.33
CA ARG A 67 -4.72 -6.71 -7.94
C ARG A 67 -3.34 -7.17 -7.48
N THR A 68 -2.28 -6.72 -8.13
CA THR A 68 -0.94 -7.21 -7.88
C THR A 68 -0.42 -6.71 -6.54
N VAL A 69 -0.58 -5.42 -6.23
CA VAL A 69 -0.16 -4.85 -4.93
C VAL A 69 -1.10 -5.33 -3.81
N ASP A 70 -2.39 -5.51 -4.10
CA ASP A 70 -3.39 -6.02 -3.16
C ASP A 70 -3.00 -7.39 -2.57
N ILE A 71 -2.27 -8.23 -3.32
CA ILE A 71 -1.72 -9.50 -2.81
C ILE A 71 -0.82 -9.25 -1.58
N ALA A 72 0.07 -8.27 -1.62
CA ALA A 72 0.95 -7.97 -0.50
C ALA A 72 0.23 -7.26 0.65
N VAL A 73 -0.78 -6.45 0.33
CA VAL A 73 -1.68 -5.88 1.35
C VAL A 73 -2.40 -7.01 2.09
N HIS A 74 -2.97 -7.99 1.38
CA HIS A 74 -3.63 -9.17 1.98
C HIS A 74 -2.68 -10.02 2.80
N VAL A 75 -1.48 -10.30 2.31
CA VAL A 75 -0.48 -11.07 3.08
C VAL A 75 -0.19 -10.37 4.41
N PHE A 76 0.02 -9.05 4.39
CA PHE A 76 0.29 -8.31 5.61
C PHE A 76 -0.90 -8.31 6.58
N ILE A 77 -2.13 -8.13 6.08
CA ILE A 77 -3.37 -8.20 6.89
C ILE A 77 -3.53 -9.57 7.54
N LEU A 78 -3.17 -10.65 6.84
CA LEU A 78 -3.22 -12.01 7.38
C LEU A 78 -2.19 -12.25 8.48
N ASP A 79 -1.07 -11.52 8.52
CA ASP A 79 -0.26 -11.36 9.73
C ASP A 79 -0.91 -10.36 10.70
N THR A 80 -2.10 -10.76 11.17
CA THR A 80 -3.02 -9.93 11.96
C THR A 80 -2.38 -9.28 13.19
N LYS A 81 -1.34 -9.88 13.77
CA LYS A 81 -0.60 -9.26 14.87
C LYS A 81 0.20 -8.07 14.37
N ASN A 82 1.06 -8.28 13.38
CA ASN A 82 1.93 -7.22 12.86
C ASN A 82 1.13 -6.11 12.17
N TYR A 83 0.06 -6.46 11.44
CA TYR A 83 -0.82 -5.47 10.84
C TYR A 83 -1.58 -4.62 11.88
N ARG A 84 -2.04 -5.22 12.97
CA ARG A 84 -2.68 -4.47 14.06
C ARG A 84 -1.70 -3.53 14.75
N ASP A 85 -0.49 -4.01 15.03
CA ASP A 85 0.55 -3.18 15.65
C ASP A 85 0.94 -2.02 14.72
N PHE A 86 1.08 -2.27 13.42
CA PHE A 86 1.32 -1.25 12.38
C PHE A 86 0.21 -0.19 12.35
N CYS A 87 -1.06 -0.60 12.32
CA CYS A 87 -2.18 0.34 12.33
C CYS A 87 -2.19 1.16 13.62
N HIS A 88 -1.97 0.52 14.77
CA HIS A 88 -1.98 1.21 16.06
C HIS A 88 -0.86 2.27 16.11
N GLU A 89 0.32 1.96 15.59
CA GLU A 89 1.48 2.86 15.56
C GLU A 89 1.28 4.06 14.63
N HIS A 90 0.78 3.83 13.41
CA HIS A 90 0.71 4.87 12.38
C HIS A 90 -0.64 5.57 12.28
N PHE A 91 -1.71 5.01 12.84
CA PHE A 91 -3.08 5.51 12.70
C PHE A 91 -3.71 5.93 14.03
N ASP A 92 -2.92 6.58 14.90
CA ASP A 92 -3.39 7.11 16.20
C ASP A 92 -4.15 6.07 17.05
N GLY A 93 -3.66 4.83 17.08
CA GLY A 93 -4.28 3.72 17.80
C GLY A 93 -5.52 3.10 17.15
N LYS A 94 -5.94 3.57 15.96
CA LYS A 94 -7.05 3.01 15.19
C LYS A 94 -6.62 1.79 14.38
N PHE A 95 -7.62 1.10 13.81
CA PHE A 95 -7.41 -0.01 12.89
C PHE A 95 -7.89 0.39 11.49
N LEU A 96 -7.05 0.17 10.48
CA LEU A 96 -7.40 0.45 9.09
C LEU A 96 -8.13 -0.76 8.49
N GLU A 97 -9.46 -0.67 8.41
CA GLU A 97 -10.31 -1.77 7.97
C GLU A 97 -10.13 -2.09 6.48
N HIS A 98 -10.10 -3.39 6.14
CA HIS A 98 -10.29 -3.86 4.76
C HIS A 98 -11.77 -4.13 4.54
N ILE A 99 -12.38 -3.47 3.56
CA ILE A 99 -13.75 -3.78 3.16
C ILE A 99 -13.73 -4.03 1.64
N PRO A 100 -13.49 -5.29 1.23
CA PRO A 100 -13.52 -5.63 -0.18
C PRO A 100 -14.96 -5.61 -0.69
N GLU A 101 -15.13 -5.07 -1.88
CA GLU A 101 -16.31 -5.20 -2.73
C GLU A 101 -16.39 -6.57 -3.38
N ILE A 102 -17.58 -6.88 -3.89
CA ILE A 102 -17.78 -8.11 -4.65
C ILE A 102 -17.32 -7.92 -6.11
N GLU A 103 -17.52 -6.73 -6.66
CA GLU A 103 -17.16 -6.39 -8.04
C GLU A 103 -15.87 -5.58 -8.11
N PHE A 104 -15.05 -5.89 -9.12
CA PHE A 104 -13.88 -5.08 -9.46
C PHE A 104 -14.31 -3.80 -10.17
N LYS A 105 -13.67 -2.68 -9.83
CA LYS A 105 -13.84 -1.43 -10.56
C LYS A 105 -12.87 -1.30 -11.72
N TYR A 106 -13.23 -0.46 -12.68
CA TYR A 106 -12.41 -0.16 -13.86
C TYR A 106 -12.50 1.33 -14.19
N ASP A 107 -12.15 2.17 -13.23
CA ASP A 107 -12.39 3.63 -13.25
C ASP A 107 -11.11 4.48 -13.17
N GLY A 108 -9.94 3.86 -13.35
CA GLY A 108 -8.64 4.53 -13.27
C GLY A 108 -8.17 4.88 -11.85
N SER A 109 -8.83 4.38 -10.80
CA SER A 109 -8.44 4.62 -9.40
C SER A 109 -7.03 4.12 -9.06
N VAL A 110 -6.53 3.05 -9.69
CA VAL A 110 -5.15 2.56 -9.48
C VAL A 110 -4.11 3.58 -9.93
N GLU A 111 -4.29 4.17 -11.11
CA GLU A 111 -3.40 5.23 -11.63
C GLU A 111 -3.43 6.45 -10.71
N ARG A 112 -4.63 6.90 -10.32
CA ARG A 112 -4.77 8.01 -9.36
C ARG A 112 -4.10 7.72 -8.03
N THR A 113 -4.23 6.49 -7.53
CA THR A 113 -3.60 6.07 -6.27
C THR A 113 -2.09 6.10 -6.37
N ALA A 114 -1.51 5.61 -7.46
CA ALA A 114 -0.07 5.69 -7.70
C ALA A 114 0.42 7.14 -7.66
N GLN A 115 -0.32 8.06 -8.29
CA GLN A 115 0.00 9.50 -8.23
C GLN A 115 -0.12 10.06 -6.81
N ILE A 116 -1.17 9.71 -6.06
CA ILE A 116 -1.36 10.15 -4.68
C ILE A 116 -0.23 9.65 -3.77
N ILE A 117 0.29 8.44 -4.00
CA ILE A 117 1.45 7.90 -3.27
C ILE A 117 2.71 8.71 -3.57
N ALA A 118 2.96 9.03 -4.85
CA ALA A 118 4.08 9.88 -5.24
C ALA A 118 3.98 11.28 -4.59
N ASP A 119 2.79 11.88 -4.63
CA ASP A 119 2.51 13.17 -4.02
C ASP A 119 2.60 13.11 -2.48
N ASN A 120 2.41 11.93 -1.88
CA ASN A 120 2.61 11.68 -0.46
C ASN A 120 4.08 11.45 -0.08
N GLY A 121 4.99 11.55 -1.05
CA GLY A 121 6.45 11.58 -0.86
C GLY A 121 7.15 10.23 -0.94
N PHE A 122 6.49 9.18 -1.42
CA PHE A 122 7.08 7.85 -1.61
C PHE A 122 7.59 7.64 -3.04
N GLU A 123 8.59 6.78 -3.20
CA GLU A 123 8.98 6.27 -4.52
C GLU A 123 7.93 5.29 -5.06
N VAL A 124 7.51 5.48 -6.31
CA VAL A 124 6.52 4.63 -6.97
C VAL A 124 7.20 3.80 -8.05
N ASP A 125 7.02 2.48 -7.97
CA ASP A 125 7.37 1.56 -9.06
C ASP A 125 6.28 1.63 -10.14
N TRP A 126 6.39 2.61 -11.04
CA TRP A 126 5.36 2.88 -12.05
C TRP A 126 5.00 1.65 -12.89
N LYS A 127 5.98 0.82 -13.25
CA LYS A 127 5.73 -0.39 -14.05
C LYS A 127 4.90 -1.44 -13.29
N LEU A 128 5.10 -1.53 -11.97
CA LEU A 128 4.28 -2.40 -11.12
C LEU A 128 2.83 -1.91 -11.08
N TRP A 129 2.61 -0.61 -10.91
CA TRP A 129 1.27 -0.03 -10.83
C TRP A 129 0.54 0.00 -12.19
N GLU A 130 1.25 0.34 -13.27
CA GLU A 130 0.73 0.34 -14.66
C GLU A 130 0.18 -1.02 -15.11
N ALA A 131 0.73 -2.12 -14.58
CA ALA A 131 0.28 -3.48 -14.89
C ALA A 131 -1.21 -3.71 -14.56
N ASP A 132 -1.76 -2.94 -13.60
CA ASP A 132 -3.14 -3.05 -13.13
C ASP A 132 -4.00 -1.80 -13.40
N TYR A 133 -3.54 -0.84 -14.21
CA TYR A 133 -4.37 0.33 -14.58
C TYR A 133 -5.72 -0.07 -15.19
N GLY A 134 -5.73 -1.16 -15.97
CA GLY A 134 -6.94 -1.76 -16.54
C GLY A 134 -7.64 -2.80 -15.66
N LYS A 135 -7.21 -2.99 -14.40
CA LYS A 135 -7.71 -4.01 -13.46
C LYS A 135 -7.68 -3.46 -12.03
N CYS A 136 -8.55 -2.51 -11.66
CA CYS A 136 -8.62 -2.05 -10.26
C CYS A 136 -9.22 -3.13 -9.38
N GLY A 137 -8.73 -3.19 -8.13
CA GLY A 137 -9.17 -4.06 -7.05
C GLY A 137 -10.61 -3.83 -6.59
N PRO A 138 -11.13 -4.71 -5.71
CA PRO A 138 -12.51 -4.66 -5.29
C PRO A 138 -12.64 -3.75 -4.06
N CYS A 139 -12.49 -2.43 -4.14
CA CYS A 139 -12.66 -1.54 -2.98
C CYS A 139 -13.90 -0.64 -3.14
N ARG A 140 -14.66 -0.39 -2.06
CA ARG A 140 -15.98 0.27 -2.09
C ARG A 140 -15.93 1.77 -2.43
N PRO A 141 -16.77 2.29 -3.36
CA PRO A 141 -16.82 3.73 -3.60
C PRO A 141 -17.35 4.47 -2.37
N GLY A 142 -16.77 5.62 -2.06
CA GLY A 142 -17.13 6.50 -0.96
C GLY A 142 -16.65 6.07 0.44
N GLU A 143 -15.93 4.96 0.56
CA GLU A 143 -15.44 4.47 1.85
C GLU A 143 -13.94 4.71 2.03
N ASN A 144 -13.53 4.99 3.27
CA ASN A 144 -12.11 5.19 3.64
C ASN A 144 -11.39 3.85 3.90
N CYS A 145 -11.66 2.86 3.04
CA CYS A 145 -10.99 1.56 3.12
C CYS A 145 -9.60 1.68 2.52
N HIS A 146 -8.69 0.80 2.95
CA HIS A 146 -7.29 0.93 2.54
C HIS A 146 -7.07 0.79 1.07
#